data_AF-A0A6I5CMN9-F1
#
_entry.id   AF-A0A6I5CMN9-F1
#
_cell.length_a   1.000
_cell.length_b   1.000
_cell.length_c   1.000
_cell.angle_alpha   90.00
_cell.angle_beta   90.00
_cell.angle_gamma   90.00
#
_symmetry.space_group_name_H-M   'P 1'
#
loop_
_entity.id
_entity.type
_entity.pdbx_description
1 polymer ?
#
loop_
_entity_poly.entity_id
_entity_poly.type
_entity_poly.pdbx_seq_one_letter_code
_entity_poly.pdbx_strand_id
1 'polypeptide(L)'
;MLLAALALALALPVGLTAQDQAQAAQATPAAPAPRLTSSPAELTLTVPRGRTAPGYRLTVTTAQLALTTSRSGATVLATAPAGTGALRFRADGTWQHATRVTDWTWRHGTLTLTAATTAPGTSVQARVTPAADRYQLDWQVTGQAVPDRLGLAYALSSAGHWYGHGEAQTPSGGPGTDQPWPLDTGQVAHTNFGPASYYMVDPFWYTSRSTGLRVDTGHVMDVALNQGGDGLGRFDIES
;
A
#
# COMPACT_ATOMS: atom_id res chain seq x y z
N MET A 1 6.97 -72.56 69.39
CA MET A 1 5.73 -73.17 68.89
C MET A 1 5.48 -72.61 67.50
N LEU A 2 5.34 -73.51 66.51
CA LEU A 2 4.58 -73.43 65.24
C LEU A 2 4.65 -72.16 64.36
N LEU A 3 4.71 -72.21 63.03
CA LEU A 3 5.02 -73.21 62.00
C LEU A 3 5.02 -72.42 60.67
N ALA A 4 5.81 -72.85 59.68
CA ALA A 4 5.92 -72.26 58.36
C ALA A 4 4.62 -72.37 57.51
N ALA A 5 4.44 -71.46 56.54
CA ALA A 5 3.81 -71.80 55.26
C ALA A 5 4.18 -70.77 54.16
N LEU A 6 4.91 -71.27 53.17
CA LEU A 6 5.14 -70.72 51.84
C LEU A 6 3.82 -70.70 51.04
N ALA A 7 3.58 -69.68 50.22
CA ALA A 7 2.75 -69.83 49.03
C ALA A 7 3.26 -68.90 47.91
N LEU A 8 3.86 -69.54 46.91
CA LEU A 8 4.27 -69.00 45.61
C LEU A 8 3.03 -68.94 44.70
N ALA A 9 2.79 -67.83 44.01
CA ALA A 9 1.90 -67.78 42.85
C ALA A 9 2.58 -67.00 41.71
N LEU A 10 2.75 -67.69 40.59
CA LEU A 10 3.38 -67.25 39.35
C LEU A 10 2.31 -66.95 38.28
N ALA A 11 2.67 -66.03 37.37
CA ALA A 11 2.14 -65.81 36.01
C ALA A 11 0.82 -64.98 35.92
N LEU A 12 0.64 -63.99 35.03
CA LEU A 12 1.05 -63.78 33.62
C LEU A 12 1.11 -62.28 33.23
N PRO A 13 1.74 -61.91 32.08
CA PRO A 13 1.91 -60.52 31.63
C PRO A 13 0.66 -60.02 30.88
N VAL A 14 0.09 -58.89 31.31
CA VAL A 14 -0.85 -58.15 30.46
C VAL A 14 -0.02 -57.22 29.59
N GLY A 15 0.28 -57.69 28.37
CA GLY A 15 0.76 -56.84 27.31
C GLY A 15 -0.31 -55.81 26.96
N LEU A 16 -0.12 -54.57 27.41
CA LEU A 16 -0.80 -53.43 26.81
C LEU A 16 -0.04 -53.06 25.54
N THR A 17 -0.60 -53.55 24.44
CA THR A 17 -0.25 -53.23 23.07
C THR A 17 -0.20 -51.72 22.86
N ALA A 18 0.84 -51.29 22.15
CA ALA A 18 1.00 -49.97 21.58
C ALA A 18 -0.30 -49.48 20.92
N GLN A 19 -0.83 -48.35 21.39
CA GLN A 19 -1.68 -47.44 20.62
C GLN A 19 -1.87 -46.13 21.39
N ASP A 20 -0.76 -45.54 21.84
CA ASP A 20 -0.74 -44.08 21.92
C ASP A 20 -0.83 -43.61 20.46
N GLN A 21 -2.06 -43.37 20.03
CA GLN A 21 -2.35 -42.78 18.75
C GLN A 21 -1.59 -41.46 18.71
N ALA A 22 -0.54 -41.45 17.90
CA ALA A 22 0.01 -40.24 17.33
C ALA A 22 -1.14 -39.54 16.60
N GLN A 23 -1.89 -38.74 17.34
CA GLN A 23 -2.85 -37.81 16.79
C GLN A 23 -1.99 -36.70 16.21
N ALA A 24 -1.51 -36.95 14.99
CA ALA A 24 -0.93 -35.93 14.14
C ALA A 24 -1.98 -34.82 14.10
N ALA A 25 -1.73 -33.74 14.84
CA ALA A 25 -2.51 -32.53 14.74
C ALA A 25 -2.53 -32.20 13.26
N GLN A 26 -3.69 -32.35 12.62
CA GLN A 26 -3.87 -31.94 11.24
C GLN A 26 -3.50 -30.47 11.21
N ALA A 27 -2.34 -30.14 10.65
CA ALA A 27 -1.90 -28.78 10.50
C ALA A 27 -3.02 -28.03 9.79
N THR A 28 -3.66 -27.11 10.50
CA THR A 28 -4.69 -26.27 9.91
C THR A 28 -4.05 -25.62 8.68
N PRO A 29 -4.69 -25.68 7.49
CA PRO A 29 -4.12 -25.07 6.29
C PRO A 29 -3.72 -23.63 6.61
N ALA A 30 -2.43 -23.31 6.40
CA ALA A 30 -1.94 -21.96 6.65
C ALA A 30 -2.81 -20.98 5.84
N ALA A 31 -3.24 -19.89 6.49
CA ALA A 31 -4.01 -18.87 5.81
C ALA A 31 -3.25 -18.41 4.55
N PRO A 32 -3.94 -18.23 3.40
CA PRO A 32 -3.29 -17.74 2.20
C PRO A 32 -2.54 -16.43 2.48
N ALA A 33 -1.21 -16.45 2.33
CA ALA A 33 -0.35 -15.31 2.63
C ALA A 33 -0.07 -14.47 1.37
N PRO A 34 0.29 -13.17 1.54
CA PRO A 34 0.79 -12.37 0.44
C PRO A 34 1.98 -13.03 -0.26
N ARG A 35 1.97 -13.04 -1.59
CA ARG A 35 3.04 -13.62 -2.41
C ARG A 35 3.59 -12.59 -3.37
N LEU A 36 4.91 -12.44 -3.39
CA LEU A 36 5.62 -11.68 -4.41
C LEU A 36 6.11 -12.61 -5.52
N THR A 37 5.87 -12.23 -6.78
CA THR A 37 6.52 -12.81 -7.95
C THR A 37 7.27 -11.73 -8.70
N SER A 38 8.37 -12.09 -9.34
CA SER A 38 9.21 -11.16 -10.09
C SER A 38 9.43 -11.63 -11.52
N SER A 39 9.49 -10.67 -12.43
CA SER A 39 9.99 -10.80 -13.80
C SER A 39 10.98 -9.65 -14.06
N PRO A 40 11.71 -9.65 -15.19
CA PRO A 40 12.61 -8.54 -15.51
C PRO A 40 11.92 -7.17 -15.62
N ALA A 41 10.64 -7.13 -16.00
CA ALA A 41 9.90 -5.89 -16.20
C ALA A 41 9.04 -5.49 -15.00
N GLU A 42 8.62 -6.45 -14.18
CA GLU A 42 7.59 -6.23 -13.16
C GLU A 42 7.82 -7.05 -11.90
N LEU A 43 7.45 -6.45 -10.76
CA LEU A 43 7.22 -7.13 -9.50
C LEU A 43 5.72 -7.17 -9.25
N THR A 44 5.21 -8.30 -8.77
CA THR A 44 3.78 -8.46 -8.55
C THR A 44 3.50 -9.05 -7.19
N LEU A 45 2.93 -8.22 -6.32
CA LEU A 45 2.47 -8.59 -4.99
C LEU A 45 1.00 -8.99 -5.07
N THR A 46 0.70 -10.25 -4.77
CA THR A 46 -0.66 -10.77 -4.75
C THR A 46 -1.09 -11.02 -3.32
N VAL A 47 -2.16 -10.36 -2.90
CA VAL A 47 -2.86 -10.64 -1.64
C VAL A 47 -4.09 -11.48 -1.96
N PRO A 48 -4.15 -12.73 -1.49
CA PRO A 48 -5.27 -13.63 -1.80
C PRO A 48 -6.57 -13.16 -1.15
N ARG A 49 -7.69 -13.59 -1.73
CA ARG A 49 -9.02 -13.36 -1.16
C ARG A 49 -9.14 -14.02 0.22
N GLY A 50 -9.67 -13.26 1.17
CA GLY A 50 -10.03 -13.75 2.51
C GLY A 50 -11.54 -13.81 2.71
N ARG A 51 -11.95 -14.10 3.95
CA ARG A 51 -13.38 -14.09 4.34
C ARG A 51 -14.00 -12.69 4.29
N THR A 52 -13.22 -11.67 4.68
CA THR A 52 -13.68 -10.29 4.84
C THR A 52 -13.10 -9.32 3.79
N ALA A 53 -12.19 -9.78 2.94
CA ALA A 53 -11.53 -8.95 1.94
C ALA A 53 -11.44 -9.66 0.58
N PRO A 54 -11.70 -8.96 -0.54
CA PRO A 54 -11.73 -9.57 -1.88
C PRO A 54 -10.36 -10.01 -2.39
N GLY A 55 -9.27 -9.64 -1.70
CA GLY A 55 -7.91 -9.75 -2.22
C GLY A 55 -7.61 -8.67 -3.27
N TYR A 56 -6.34 -8.54 -3.62
CA TYR A 56 -5.89 -7.58 -4.63
C TYR A 56 -4.51 -7.97 -5.18
N ARG A 57 -4.11 -7.32 -6.26
CA ARG A 57 -2.77 -7.42 -6.83
C ARG A 57 -2.20 -6.02 -6.98
N LEU A 58 -0.99 -5.81 -6.48
CA LEU A 58 -0.18 -4.63 -6.74
C LEU A 58 0.95 -5.02 -7.71
N THR A 59 0.95 -4.42 -8.89
CA THR A 59 2.03 -4.54 -9.86
C THR A 59 2.92 -3.31 -9.78
N VAL A 60 4.23 -3.53 -9.74
CA VAL A 60 5.28 -2.52 -9.80
C VAL A 60 6.01 -2.68 -11.11
N THR A 61 5.90 -1.71 -12.01
CA THR A 61 6.74 -1.66 -13.21
C THR A 61 8.15 -1.23 -12.81
N THR A 62 9.19 -1.87 -13.34
CA THR A 62 10.58 -1.65 -12.89
C THR A 62 11.37 -0.73 -13.81
N ALA A 63 11.05 -0.68 -15.11
CA ALA A 63 11.64 0.28 -16.06
C ALA A 63 11.33 1.73 -15.67
N GLN A 64 10.17 1.91 -15.03
CA GLN A 64 9.77 3.12 -14.34
C GLN A 64 8.93 2.69 -13.14
N LEU A 65 9.30 3.15 -11.94
CA LEU A 65 8.58 2.92 -10.70
C LEU A 65 7.16 3.48 -10.84
N ALA A 66 6.25 2.60 -11.20
CA ALA A 66 4.82 2.85 -11.33
C ALA A 66 4.06 1.73 -10.63
N LEU A 67 3.01 2.10 -9.92
CA LEU A 67 2.20 1.20 -9.11
C LEU A 67 0.81 1.08 -9.75
N THR A 68 0.39 -0.15 -10.02
CA THR A 68 -0.97 -0.46 -10.49
C THR A 68 -1.62 -1.43 -9.53
N THR A 69 -2.72 -1.02 -8.92
CA THR A 69 -3.55 -1.86 -8.06
C THR A 69 -4.71 -2.41 -8.88
N SER A 70 -4.91 -3.72 -8.81
CA SER A 70 -6.03 -4.41 -9.45
C SER A 70 -6.79 -5.30 -8.47
N ARG A 71 -8.09 -5.44 -8.71
CA ARG A 71 -9.00 -6.30 -7.96
C ARG A 71 -9.91 -7.00 -8.96
N SER A 72 -10.05 -8.32 -8.84
CA SER A 72 -10.84 -9.14 -9.77
C SER A 72 -10.47 -8.93 -11.26
N GLY A 73 -9.19 -8.70 -11.55
CA GLY A 73 -8.67 -8.51 -12.91
C GLY A 73 -8.84 -7.10 -13.49
N ALA A 74 -9.52 -6.18 -12.79
CA ALA A 74 -9.65 -4.78 -13.21
C ALA A 74 -8.68 -3.87 -12.45
N THR A 75 -8.08 -2.90 -13.14
CA THR A 75 -7.38 -1.78 -12.49
C THR A 75 -8.36 -0.95 -11.67
N VAL A 76 -8.00 -0.67 -10.42
CA VAL A 76 -8.80 0.14 -9.49
C VAL A 76 -8.08 1.39 -8.99
N LEU A 77 -6.76 1.46 -9.22
CA LEU A 77 -5.91 2.62 -8.97
C LEU A 77 -4.57 2.44 -9.69
N ALA A 78 -4.08 3.47 -10.37
CA ALA A 78 -2.75 3.50 -10.96
C ALA A 78 -2.09 4.86 -10.74
N THR A 79 -0.79 4.83 -10.44
CA THR A 79 0.02 6.05 -10.31
C THR A 79 0.18 6.76 -11.66
N ALA A 80 0.55 8.04 -11.62
CA ALA A 80 0.79 8.85 -12.79
C ALA A 80 1.91 8.28 -13.69
N PRO A 81 1.88 8.55 -15.01
CA PRO A 81 2.83 7.98 -15.97
C PRO A 81 4.19 8.71 -15.99
N ALA A 82 5.16 8.13 -16.73
CA ALA A 82 6.12 8.86 -17.55
C ALA A 82 6.84 10.03 -16.88
N GLY A 83 6.38 11.24 -17.23
CA GLY A 83 7.04 12.49 -16.87
C GLY A 83 6.64 13.11 -15.54
N THR A 84 5.49 12.73 -14.96
CA THR A 84 5.15 13.18 -13.59
C THR A 84 5.80 12.27 -12.55
N GLY A 85 5.85 10.97 -12.85
CA GLY A 85 6.31 9.92 -11.95
C GLY A 85 5.32 9.63 -10.83
N ALA A 86 5.35 8.40 -10.33
CA ALA A 86 4.51 7.98 -9.21
C ALA A 86 4.90 8.69 -7.92
N LEU A 87 6.16 8.49 -7.51
CA LEU A 87 6.79 9.11 -6.36
C LEU A 87 7.60 10.30 -6.86
N ARG A 88 7.19 11.50 -6.47
CA ARG A 88 7.78 12.76 -6.88
C ARG A 88 8.19 13.57 -5.67
N PHE A 89 9.25 14.35 -5.78
CA PHE A 89 9.72 15.21 -4.69
C PHE A 89 10.17 16.54 -5.25
N ARG A 90 10.08 17.60 -4.47
CA ARG A 90 10.63 18.89 -4.85
C ARG A 90 11.94 19.09 -4.09
N ALA A 91 12.97 19.49 -4.82
CA ALA A 91 14.27 19.89 -4.26
C ALA A 91 14.76 21.09 -5.07
N ASP A 92 15.31 22.10 -4.38
CA ASP A 92 15.80 23.34 -5.00
C ASP A 92 14.75 23.98 -5.93
N GLY A 93 13.49 24.01 -5.49
CA GLY A 93 12.36 24.57 -6.24
C GLY A 93 11.92 23.75 -7.46
N THR A 94 12.57 22.63 -7.77
CA THR A 94 12.30 21.82 -8.95
C THR A 94 11.69 20.47 -8.59
N TRP A 95 10.63 20.09 -9.29
CA TRP A 95 10.05 18.76 -9.15
C TRP A 95 10.91 17.69 -9.84
N GLN A 96 11.24 16.67 -9.08
CA GLN A 96 11.98 15.48 -9.45
C GLN A 96 11.10 14.26 -9.23
N HIS A 97 11.44 13.11 -9.80
CA HIS A 97 10.68 11.89 -9.58
C HIS A 97 11.51 10.62 -9.66
N ALA A 98 10.97 9.55 -9.06
CA ALA A 98 11.49 8.20 -9.19
C ALA A 98 11.35 7.69 -10.64
N THR A 99 12.43 7.10 -11.13
CA THR A 99 12.55 6.52 -12.47
C THR A 99 12.62 5.00 -12.36
N ARG A 100 13.67 4.33 -12.85
CA ARG A 100 13.79 2.87 -12.81
C ARG A 100 14.02 2.35 -11.40
N VAL A 101 13.41 1.20 -11.08
CA VAL A 101 13.75 0.39 -9.92
C VAL A 101 15.13 -0.23 -10.16
N THR A 102 16.07 0.05 -9.27
CA THR A 102 17.46 -0.45 -9.35
C THR A 102 17.70 -1.63 -8.42
N ASP A 103 16.93 -1.75 -7.34
CA ASP A 103 17.03 -2.86 -6.41
C ASP A 103 15.68 -3.10 -5.71
N TRP A 104 15.48 -4.32 -5.22
CA TRP A 104 14.31 -4.68 -4.42
C TRP A 104 14.59 -5.86 -3.50
N THR A 105 13.88 -5.90 -2.37
CA THR A 105 13.90 -7.04 -1.45
C THR A 105 12.50 -7.36 -0.93
N TRP A 106 12.24 -8.64 -0.69
CA TRP A 106 11.04 -9.13 -0.02
C TRP A 106 11.43 -9.88 1.24
N ARG A 107 11.21 -9.26 2.40
CA ARG A 107 11.57 -9.84 3.69
C ARG A 107 10.49 -9.53 4.72
N HIS A 108 10.15 -10.53 5.53
CA HIS A 108 9.18 -10.40 6.62
C HIS A 108 7.82 -9.80 6.19
N GLY A 109 7.39 -10.08 4.95
CA GLY A 109 6.11 -9.58 4.44
C GLY A 109 6.14 -8.15 3.91
N THR A 110 7.30 -7.49 3.83
CA THR A 110 7.43 -6.12 3.28
C THR A 110 8.27 -6.14 2.00
N LEU A 111 7.77 -5.45 0.98
CA LEU A 111 8.51 -5.18 -0.25
C LEU A 111 9.25 -3.85 -0.09
N THR A 112 10.59 -3.88 -0.10
CA THR A 112 11.40 -2.67 -0.16
C THR A 112 11.92 -2.48 -1.59
N LEU A 113 11.78 -1.28 -2.13
CA LEU A 113 12.19 -0.88 -3.47
C LEU A 113 13.21 0.25 -3.35
N THR A 114 14.25 0.20 -4.17
CA THR A 114 15.14 1.33 -4.41
C THR A 114 15.02 1.72 -5.87
N ALA A 115 14.79 3.00 -6.15
CA ALA A 115 14.70 3.53 -7.49
C ALA A 115 15.64 4.71 -7.70
N ALA A 116 16.24 4.79 -8.90
CA ALA A 116 16.94 5.98 -9.34
C ALA A 116 15.96 7.15 -9.49
N THR A 117 16.45 8.38 -9.50
CA THR A 117 15.61 9.57 -9.71
C THR A 117 16.12 10.42 -10.86
N THR A 118 15.35 11.43 -11.24
CA THR A 118 15.79 12.48 -12.17
C THR A 118 16.84 13.41 -11.56
N ALA A 119 16.99 13.44 -10.23
CA ALA A 119 18.06 14.17 -9.56
C ALA A 119 19.34 13.32 -9.46
N PRO A 120 20.49 13.79 -9.97
CA PRO A 120 21.76 13.08 -9.85
C PRO A 120 22.12 12.76 -8.39
N GLY A 121 22.76 11.61 -8.17
CA GLY A 121 23.21 11.20 -6.83
C GLY A 121 22.08 10.92 -5.82
N THR A 122 20.82 10.84 -6.28
CA THR A 122 19.63 10.73 -5.43
C THR A 122 18.80 9.51 -5.80
N SER A 123 18.33 8.80 -4.79
CA SER A 123 17.47 7.61 -4.91
C SER A 123 16.21 7.75 -4.06
N VAL A 124 15.13 7.10 -4.49
CA VAL A 124 13.94 6.89 -3.67
C VAL A 124 13.99 5.49 -3.07
N GLN A 125 13.72 5.39 -1.77
CA GLN A 125 13.45 4.12 -1.11
C GLN A 125 11.95 4.07 -0.75
N ALA A 126 11.25 3.04 -1.22
CA ALA A 126 9.84 2.82 -0.92
C ALA A 126 9.62 1.46 -0.25
N ARG A 127 8.69 1.39 0.69
CA ARG A 127 8.28 0.18 1.40
C ARG A 127 6.79 -0.03 1.21
N VAL A 128 6.42 -1.22 0.75
CA VAL A 128 5.04 -1.67 0.64
C VAL A 128 4.79 -2.78 1.65
N THR A 129 3.86 -2.52 2.57
CA THR A 129 3.43 -3.49 3.58
C THR A 129 1.98 -3.88 3.31
N PRO A 130 1.71 -5.07 2.74
CA PRO A 130 0.35 -5.54 2.50
C PRO A 130 -0.37 -5.95 3.78
N ALA A 131 -1.67 -5.70 3.80
CA ALA A 131 -2.64 -6.27 4.70
C ALA A 131 -3.75 -6.95 3.88
N ALA A 132 -4.76 -7.52 4.53
CA ALA A 132 -5.81 -8.27 3.83
C ALA A 132 -6.63 -7.41 2.85
N ASP A 133 -6.84 -6.13 3.15
CA ASP A 133 -7.75 -5.22 2.44
C ASP A 133 -7.09 -3.95 1.89
N ARG A 134 -5.85 -3.67 2.29
CA ARG A 134 -5.08 -2.48 1.94
C ARG A 134 -3.58 -2.78 1.91
N TYR A 135 -2.79 -1.87 1.39
CA TYR A 135 -1.36 -1.82 1.66
C TYR A 135 -0.99 -0.43 2.16
N GLN A 136 0.03 -0.38 3.01
CA GLN A 136 0.73 0.86 3.36
C GLN A 136 1.89 1.06 2.39
N LEU A 137 2.09 2.31 1.96
CA LEU A 137 3.22 2.76 1.16
C LEU A 137 3.94 3.86 1.92
N ASP A 138 5.12 3.54 2.45
CA ASP A 138 6.03 4.53 3.04
C ASP A 138 7.18 4.75 2.08
N TRP A 139 7.62 6.00 1.88
CA TRP A 139 8.78 6.24 1.04
C TRP A 139 9.53 7.50 1.45
N GLN A 140 10.78 7.57 1.02
CA GLN A 140 11.69 8.66 1.35
C GLN A 140 12.69 8.88 0.22
N VAL A 141 13.26 10.09 0.19
CA VAL A 141 14.40 10.43 -0.66
C VAL A 141 15.69 10.18 0.12
N THR A 142 16.70 9.66 -0.56
CA THR A 142 18.03 9.38 0.00
C THR A 142 19.11 9.84 -0.97
N GLY A 143 20.27 10.22 -0.46
CA GLY A 143 21.39 10.71 -1.27
C GLY A 143 21.57 12.22 -1.14
N GLN A 144 21.86 12.89 -2.25
CA GLN A 144 22.32 14.29 -2.25
C GLN A 144 21.20 15.32 -2.13
N ALA A 145 20.03 15.08 -2.76
CA ALA A 145 18.93 16.03 -2.71
C ALA A 145 18.24 16.01 -1.33
N VAL A 146 17.97 17.20 -0.79
CA VAL A 146 17.13 17.39 0.39
C VAL A 146 15.76 17.88 -0.08
N PRO A 147 14.70 17.05 0.02
CA PRO A 147 13.39 17.45 -0.44
C PRO A 147 12.73 18.43 0.54
N ASP A 148 11.95 19.38 0.02
CA ASP A 148 11.04 20.23 0.80
C ASP A 148 9.56 19.86 0.60
N ARG A 149 9.31 18.97 -0.36
CA ARG A 149 8.02 18.32 -0.61
C ARG A 149 8.21 16.88 -1.05
N LEU A 150 7.33 16.00 -0.59
CA LEU A 150 7.15 14.64 -1.09
C LEU A 150 5.74 14.49 -1.64
N GLY A 151 5.59 13.89 -2.81
CA GLY A 151 4.32 13.81 -3.52
C GLY A 151 4.05 12.43 -4.10
N LEU A 152 2.77 12.06 -4.09
CA LEU A 152 2.25 10.89 -4.77
C LEU A 152 1.26 11.34 -5.85
N ALA A 153 1.49 10.93 -7.08
CA ALA A 153 0.64 11.28 -8.21
C ALA A 153 -0.10 10.06 -8.77
N TYR A 154 -1.37 10.23 -9.11
CA TYR A 154 -2.26 9.21 -9.65
C TYR A 154 -2.87 9.65 -10.98
N ALA A 155 -3.07 8.69 -11.88
CA ALA A 155 -3.91 8.89 -13.06
C ALA A 155 -5.38 8.78 -12.63
N LEU A 156 -6.13 9.88 -12.65
CA LEU A 156 -7.52 9.91 -12.13
C LEU A 156 -8.41 8.90 -12.86
N SER A 157 -8.24 8.78 -14.18
CA SER A 157 -8.98 7.87 -15.05
C SER A 157 -8.84 6.38 -14.67
N SER A 158 -7.81 6.01 -13.91
CA SER A 158 -7.59 4.62 -13.47
C SER A 158 -8.58 4.14 -12.42
N ALA A 159 -9.25 5.06 -11.71
CA ALA A 159 -10.01 4.76 -10.51
C ALA A 159 -11.50 5.15 -10.61
N GLY A 160 -11.98 5.59 -11.78
CA GLY A 160 -13.33 6.09 -11.97
C GLY A 160 -13.48 7.50 -11.39
N HIS A 161 -14.59 7.76 -10.72
CA HIS A 161 -14.89 9.06 -10.10
C HIS A 161 -14.30 9.16 -8.71
N TRP A 162 -13.84 10.35 -8.32
CA TRP A 162 -13.18 10.65 -7.06
C TRP A 162 -14.07 11.47 -6.13
N TYR A 163 -14.06 11.12 -4.87
CA TYR A 163 -14.83 11.74 -3.80
C TYR A 163 -13.98 11.81 -2.52
N GLY A 164 -14.50 12.41 -1.46
CA GLY A 164 -13.78 12.65 -0.21
C GLY A 164 -13.28 14.08 -0.15
N HIS A 165 -12.07 14.31 0.38
CA HIS A 165 -11.46 15.63 0.63
C HIS A 165 -12.17 16.47 1.71
N GLY A 166 -13.49 16.44 1.74
CA GLY A 166 -14.33 17.35 2.50
C GLY A 166 -14.72 18.58 1.67
N GLU A 167 -14.59 19.75 2.26
CA GLU A 167 -14.79 21.05 1.61
C GLU A 167 -13.57 21.43 0.75
N ALA A 168 -13.72 21.34 -0.58
CA ALA A 168 -12.64 21.50 -1.53
C ALA A 168 -12.49 22.95 -2.03
N GLN A 169 -11.27 23.45 -1.98
CA GLN A 169 -10.91 24.68 -2.67
C GLN A 169 -10.76 24.43 -4.17
N THR A 170 -11.27 25.36 -4.96
CA THR A 170 -11.18 25.33 -6.42
C THR A 170 -10.64 26.66 -6.95
N PRO A 171 -10.03 26.69 -8.15
CA PRO A 171 -9.55 27.92 -8.75
C PRO A 171 -10.62 29.03 -8.89
N SER A 172 -11.91 28.66 -8.96
CA SER A 172 -13.04 29.60 -9.09
C SER A 172 -13.75 29.92 -7.77
N GLY A 173 -13.20 29.51 -6.62
CA GLY A 173 -13.67 29.94 -5.29
C GLY A 173 -14.57 28.94 -4.54
N GLY A 174 -14.43 27.63 -4.77
CA GLY A 174 -14.99 26.60 -3.87
C GLY A 174 -14.52 26.76 -2.41
N PRO A 175 -15.19 26.13 -1.43
CA PRO A 175 -16.21 25.07 -1.58
C PRO A 175 -17.65 25.56 -1.80
N GLY A 176 -17.96 26.83 -1.51
CA GLY A 176 -19.35 27.32 -1.43
C GLY A 176 -20.04 27.61 -2.77
N THR A 177 -19.30 27.69 -3.87
CA THR A 177 -19.82 28.13 -5.18
C THR A 177 -19.52 27.17 -6.33
N ASP A 178 -18.35 26.53 -6.32
CA ASP A 178 -17.80 25.82 -7.50
C ASP A 178 -17.11 24.49 -7.12
N GLN A 179 -17.52 23.83 -6.04
CA GLN A 179 -17.00 22.50 -5.73
C GLN A 179 -17.52 21.47 -6.73
N PRO A 180 -16.64 20.75 -7.46
CA PRO A 180 -17.06 19.70 -8.37
C PRO A 180 -17.54 18.46 -7.61
N TRP A 181 -18.60 17.86 -8.11
CA TRP A 181 -19.14 16.58 -7.63
C TRP A 181 -19.46 15.69 -8.83
N PRO A 182 -18.69 14.61 -9.07
CA PRO A 182 -17.45 14.16 -8.40
C PRO A 182 -16.26 15.12 -8.50
N LEU A 183 -15.22 14.94 -7.68
CA LEU A 183 -14.06 15.85 -7.63
C LEU A 183 -13.27 15.89 -8.95
N ASP A 184 -13.25 14.80 -9.70
CA ASP A 184 -12.55 14.67 -10.99
C ASP A 184 -13.27 15.33 -12.17
N THR A 185 -14.54 15.77 -12.00
CA THR A 185 -15.27 16.44 -13.09
C THR A 185 -14.95 17.93 -13.22
N GLY A 186 -14.24 18.50 -12.24
CA GLY A 186 -13.74 19.87 -12.26
C GLY A 186 -12.28 19.92 -11.82
N GLN A 187 -11.85 21.05 -11.27
CA GLN A 187 -10.50 21.21 -10.72
C GLN A 187 -10.58 21.42 -9.22
N VAL A 188 -9.75 20.69 -8.48
CA VAL A 188 -9.45 20.97 -7.07
C VAL A 188 -8.01 21.47 -7.00
N ALA A 189 -7.80 22.56 -6.28
CA ALA A 189 -6.49 23.09 -5.99
C ALA A 189 -6.52 23.66 -4.57
N HIS A 190 -6.14 22.82 -3.60
CA HIS A 190 -6.17 23.16 -2.19
C HIS A 190 -4.73 23.19 -1.66
N THR A 191 -4.23 24.40 -1.43
CA THR A 191 -2.91 24.60 -0.81
C THR A 191 -3.03 24.73 0.69
N ASN A 192 -2.00 24.31 1.42
CA ASN A 192 -1.95 24.39 2.89
C ASN A 192 -3.08 23.61 3.60
N PHE A 193 -3.49 22.49 3.01
CA PHE A 193 -4.41 21.53 3.59
C PHE A 193 -3.78 20.90 4.84
N GLY A 194 -4.42 20.94 6.00
CA GLY A 194 -3.83 20.37 7.21
C GLY A 194 -4.73 20.46 8.44
N PRO A 195 -4.28 19.94 9.60
CA PRO A 195 -5.09 19.81 10.82
C PRO A 195 -5.57 21.14 11.42
N ALA A 196 -4.98 22.27 11.00
CA ALA A 196 -5.40 23.62 11.38
C ALA A 196 -6.32 24.30 10.34
N SER A 197 -6.78 23.57 9.31
CA SER A 197 -7.68 24.12 8.30
C SER A 197 -9.03 24.49 8.91
N TYR A 198 -9.56 25.65 8.51
CA TYR A 198 -10.90 26.11 8.91
C TYR A 198 -12.02 25.31 8.22
N TYR A 199 -11.70 24.67 7.09
CA TYR A 199 -12.64 23.86 6.32
C TYR A 199 -12.77 22.45 6.92
N MET A 200 -13.94 21.82 6.78
CA MET A 200 -14.13 20.42 7.16
C MET A 200 -13.39 19.52 6.18
N VAL A 201 -12.09 19.33 6.38
CA VAL A 201 -11.19 18.57 5.50
C VAL A 201 -10.68 17.29 6.15
N ASP A 202 -10.50 16.24 5.34
CA ASP A 202 -9.99 14.93 5.78
C ASP A 202 -9.01 14.39 4.72
N PRO A 203 -7.78 13.95 5.08
CA PRO A 203 -6.80 13.38 4.14
C PRO A 203 -7.22 11.98 3.64
N PHE A 204 -8.48 11.86 3.24
CA PHE A 204 -9.10 10.66 2.76
C PHE A 204 -9.91 10.94 1.48
N TRP A 205 -9.65 10.11 0.46
CA TRP A 205 -10.38 10.08 -0.79
C TRP A 205 -10.85 8.67 -1.07
N TYR A 206 -11.96 8.54 -1.78
CA TYR A 206 -12.44 7.26 -2.25
C TYR A 206 -12.99 7.37 -3.66
N THR A 207 -13.02 6.25 -4.37
CA THR A 207 -13.35 6.24 -5.79
C THR A 207 -14.50 5.31 -6.13
N SER A 208 -15.17 5.55 -7.27
CA SER A 208 -16.25 4.68 -7.75
C SER A 208 -15.78 3.27 -8.14
N ARG A 209 -14.46 3.03 -8.24
CA ARG A 209 -13.85 1.70 -8.35
C ARG A 209 -13.58 1.01 -7.01
N SER A 210 -14.13 1.54 -5.92
CA SER A 210 -14.01 0.97 -4.56
C SER A 210 -12.58 0.91 -4.04
N THR A 211 -11.82 1.98 -4.29
CA THR A 211 -10.49 2.23 -3.70
C THR A 211 -10.57 3.42 -2.75
N GLY A 212 -9.89 3.33 -1.62
CA GLY A 212 -9.65 4.46 -0.71
C GLY A 212 -8.17 4.85 -0.73
N LEU A 213 -7.89 6.14 -0.64
CA LEU A 213 -6.57 6.71 -0.43
C LEU A 213 -6.62 7.50 0.86
N ARG A 214 -5.84 7.09 1.86
CA ARG A 214 -5.57 7.88 3.06
C ARG A 214 -4.11 8.32 3.01
N VAL A 215 -3.86 9.59 3.28
CA VAL A 215 -2.50 10.08 3.52
C VAL A 215 -2.32 10.25 5.03
N ASP A 216 -1.48 9.41 5.62
CA ASP A 216 -1.21 9.43 7.06
C ASP A 216 -0.06 10.39 7.33
N THR A 217 -0.37 11.65 7.60
CA THR A 217 0.63 12.70 7.83
C THR A 217 0.18 13.67 8.91
N GLY A 218 1.15 14.17 9.68
CA GLY A 218 0.98 15.33 10.56
C GLY A 218 1.37 16.65 9.90
N HIS A 219 1.92 16.59 8.68
CA HIS A 219 2.38 17.75 7.92
C HIS A 219 1.25 18.37 7.11
N VAL A 220 1.46 19.63 6.74
CA VAL A 220 0.61 20.32 5.76
C VAL A 220 0.76 19.63 4.39
N MET A 221 -0.32 19.65 3.63
CA MET A 221 -0.41 19.06 2.30
C MET A 221 -0.86 20.10 1.27
N ASP A 222 -0.46 19.89 0.03
CA ASP A 222 -1.06 20.49 -1.14
C ASP A 222 -1.76 19.38 -1.94
N VAL A 223 -3.02 19.60 -2.28
CA VAL A 223 -3.84 18.63 -3.02
C VAL A 223 -4.35 19.26 -4.30
N ALA A 224 -4.05 18.62 -5.43
CA ALA A 224 -4.51 19.04 -6.74
C ALA A 224 -5.17 17.87 -7.48
N LEU A 225 -6.45 18.00 -7.83
CA LEU A 225 -7.14 17.04 -8.70
C LEU A 225 -7.49 17.73 -10.00
N ASN A 226 -7.05 17.15 -11.10
CA ASN A 226 -7.33 17.58 -12.48
C ASN A 226 -6.99 19.06 -12.71
N GLN A 227 -6.01 19.60 -11.99
CA GLN A 227 -5.58 20.98 -12.12
C GLN A 227 -5.07 21.22 -13.55
N GLY A 228 -5.60 22.25 -14.22
CA GLY A 228 -5.31 22.50 -15.63
C GLY A 228 -5.88 21.45 -16.59
N GLY A 229 -6.78 20.57 -16.13
CA GLY A 229 -7.40 19.53 -16.97
C GLY A 229 -6.47 18.37 -17.33
N ASP A 230 -5.41 18.15 -16.55
CA ASP A 230 -4.36 17.19 -16.88
C ASP A 230 -4.68 15.73 -16.52
N GLY A 231 -5.84 15.47 -15.90
CA GLY A 231 -6.28 14.13 -15.51
C GLY A 231 -5.47 13.51 -14.37
N LEU A 232 -4.73 14.30 -13.59
CA LEU A 232 -3.88 13.82 -12.49
C LEU A 232 -4.42 14.22 -11.11
N GLY A 233 -4.27 13.32 -10.15
CA GLY A 233 -4.44 13.61 -8.72
C GLY A 233 -3.06 13.67 -8.07
N ARG A 234 -2.73 14.78 -7.41
CA ARG A 234 -1.45 15.01 -6.73
C ARG A 234 -1.71 15.29 -5.26
N PHE A 235 -0.98 14.58 -4.42
CA PHE A 235 -1.09 14.61 -2.97
C PHE A 235 0.32 14.83 -2.43
N ASP A 236 0.66 16.09 -2.20
CA ASP A 236 2.01 16.53 -1.86
C ASP A 236 2.04 16.95 -0.39
N ILE A 237 3.05 16.54 0.37
CA ILE A 237 3.23 16.85 1.79
C ILE A 237 4.52 17.61 1.99
N GLU A 238 4.58 18.46 3.01
CA GLU A 238 5.86 19.04 3.46
C GLU A 238 6.79 17.95 3.99
N SER A 239 8.10 18.13 3.75
CA SER A 239 9.15 17.19 4.17
C SER A 239 10.38 17.90 4.68
#